data_AF-A0A066TSS5-F1
#
_entry.id   AF-A0A066TSS5-F1
#
_cell.length_a   1.000
_cell.length_b   1.000
_cell.length_c   1.000
_cell.angle_alpha   90.00
_cell.angle_beta   90.00
_cell.angle_gamma   90.00
#
_symmetry.space_group_name_H-M   'P 1'
#
loop_
_entity.id
_entity.type
_entity.pdbx_description
1 polymer ?
#
loop_
_entity_poly.entity_id
_entity_poly.type
_entity_poly.pdbx_seq_one_letter_code
_entity_poly.pdbx_strand_id
1 'polypeptide(L)'
;MLLNLYYWFDTGITGVKPPLFGMQDARLINAGVTWTLFWEWAFYFSLPLLCFVRQKTGLLPLAISVIFIAVYCGATFNQQKSYFIACFAVGALARIVPETIQLPKKLCDSAIVLLLVLIFCITTGRYHIHFLPLFALLFILIALGGNIFWLLRLKAFVRLGDASYSIYLLHGIGWFCLNKYIAVHNLVLNRTQYTLVSTAVMFVLLVICTLTYRYIEKPFMALGRRKSPWLKE
;
A
#
# COMPACT_ATOMS: atom_id res chain seq x y z
N MET A 1 25.82 18.17 -2.51
CA MET A 1 25.85 16.69 -2.50
C MET A 1 25.39 16.12 -1.16
N LEU A 2 26.02 16.47 -0.02
CA LEU A 2 25.61 15.97 1.31
C LEU A 2 24.20 16.43 1.74
N LEU A 3 23.76 17.63 1.35
CA LEU A 3 22.41 18.12 1.66
C LEU A 3 21.30 17.22 1.08
N ASN A 4 21.56 16.53 -0.03
CA ASN A 4 20.58 15.63 -0.64
C ASN A 4 20.34 14.38 0.22
N LEU A 5 21.31 13.95 1.04
CA LEU A 5 21.15 12.78 1.92
C LEU A 5 20.02 12.96 2.93
N TYR A 6 19.77 14.20 3.36
CA TYR A 6 18.65 14.51 4.26
C TYR A 6 17.33 13.98 3.70
N TYR A 7 17.04 14.23 2.42
CA TYR A 7 15.84 13.73 1.76
C TYR A 7 15.75 12.21 1.72
N TRP A 8 16.85 11.48 1.86
CA TRP A 8 16.87 10.02 1.91
C TRP A 8 16.63 9.49 3.32
N PHE A 9 16.99 10.27 4.35
CA PHE A 9 16.80 9.93 5.77
C PHE A 9 15.59 10.59 6.43
N ASP A 10 14.81 11.38 5.70
CA ASP A 10 13.60 12.06 6.18
C ASP A 10 12.41 11.13 6.50
N THR A 11 12.60 9.81 6.44
CA THR A 11 11.55 8.80 6.65
C THR A 11 10.32 8.94 5.73
N GLY A 12 10.49 9.63 4.58
CA GLY A 12 9.43 9.81 3.57
C GLY A 12 8.55 11.06 3.77
N ILE A 13 8.85 11.92 4.74
CA ILE A 13 8.04 13.11 5.08
C ILE A 13 7.87 14.06 3.90
N THR A 14 8.92 14.31 3.12
CA THR A 14 8.86 15.25 2.00
C THR A 14 8.31 14.62 0.71
N GLY A 15 8.37 13.29 0.60
CA GLY A 15 8.09 12.56 -0.64
C GLY A 15 9.08 12.85 -1.79
N VAL A 16 10.13 13.66 -1.55
CA VAL A 16 11.13 14.03 -2.56
C VAL A 16 12.34 13.12 -2.39
N LYS A 17 12.80 12.50 -3.48
CA LYS A 17 14.02 11.68 -3.52
C LYS A 17 14.93 12.19 -4.64
N PRO A 18 15.81 13.17 -4.35
CA PRO A 18 16.68 13.78 -5.36
C PRO A 18 17.82 12.82 -5.77
N PRO A 19 18.51 13.12 -6.88
CA PRO A 19 19.69 12.39 -7.31
C PRO A 19 20.72 12.21 -6.18
N LEU A 20 21.30 11.02 -6.11
CA LEU A 20 22.28 10.64 -5.10
C LEU A 20 23.55 10.11 -5.78
N PHE A 21 24.72 10.58 -5.35
CA PHE A 21 26.04 10.18 -5.90
C PHE A 21 26.12 10.19 -7.43
N GLY A 22 25.55 11.20 -8.09
CA GLY A 22 25.54 11.33 -9.55
C GLY A 22 24.50 10.46 -10.27
N MET A 23 23.75 9.62 -9.56
CA MET A 23 22.65 8.83 -10.13
C MET A 23 21.36 9.64 -10.12
N GLN A 24 20.88 10.03 -11.31
CA GLN A 24 19.67 10.85 -11.47
C GLN A 24 18.41 10.15 -10.94
N ASP A 25 18.25 8.86 -11.24
CA ASP A 25 17.10 8.06 -10.84
C ASP A 25 17.40 7.10 -9.68
N ALA A 26 18.16 7.56 -8.69
CA ALA A 26 18.51 6.75 -7.52
C ALA A 26 17.28 6.13 -6.82
N ARG A 27 16.10 6.76 -6.91
CA ARG A 27 14.83 6.22 -6.38
C ARG A 27 14.45 4.86 -6.97
N LEU A 28 14.87 4.55 -8.19
CA LEU A 28 14.58 3.28 -8.85
C LEU A 28 15.33 2.10 -8.24
N ILE A 29 16.38 2.34 -7.43
CA ILE A 29 17.04 1.29 -6.65
C ILE A 29 16.03 0.55 -5.78
N ASN A 30 15.06 1.26 -5.20
CA ASN A 30 13.96 0.65 -4.45
C ASN A 30 12.62 0.75 -5.20
N ALA A 31 12.63 0.70 -6.53
CA ALA A 31 11.44 0.81 -7.39
C ALA A 31 10.55 2.05 -7.10
N GLY A 32 11.08 3.08 -6.43
CA GLY A 32 10.35 4.29 -6.06
C GLY A 32 9.30 4.11 -4.97
N VAL A 33 9.26 2.98 -4.25
CA VAL A 33 8.16 2.61 -3.33
C VAL A 33 7.96 3.58 -2.16
N THR A 34 8.93 4.41 -1.80
CA THR A 34 8.81 5.30 -0.63
C THR A 34 7.74 6.41 -0.76
N TRP A 35 7.10 6.55 -1.92
CA TRP A 35 6.08 7.58 -2.15
C TRP A 35 4.83 7.42 -1.27
N THR A 36 4.48 6.21 -0.82
CA THR A 36 3.31 6.00 0.05
C THR A 36 3.50 6.56 1.45
N LEU A 37 4.74 6.57 1.96
CA LEU A 37 5.07 7.08 3.29
C LEU A 37 4.70 8.55 3.43
N PHE A 38 4.82 9.34 2.35
CA PHE A 38 4.37 10.72 2.32
C PHE A 38 2.88 10.85 2.67
N TRP A 39 2.05 9.95 2.12
CA TRP A 39 0.61 9.92 2.38
C TRP A 39 0.26 9.39 3.76
N GLU A 40 1.03 8.42 4.27
CA GLU A 40 0.88 7.95 5.65
C GLU A 40 1.15 9.07 6.66
N TRP A 41 2.25 9.81 6.49
CA TRP A 41 2.55 10.99 7.32
C TRP A 41 1.47 12.06 7.22
N ALA A 42 1.01 12.37 6.00
CA ALA A 42 -0.09 13.33 5.81
C ALA A 42 -1.35 12.88 6.54
N PHE A 43 -1.69 11.59 6.50
CA PHE A 43 -2.81 11.03 7.25
C PHE A 43 -2.59 11.15 8.76
N TYR A 44 -1.43 10.75 9.28
CA TYR A 44 -1.13 10.84 10.72
C TYR A 44 -1.16 12.28 11.24
N PHE A 45 -0.61 13.25 10.51
CA PHE A 45 -0.68 14.66 10.88
C PHE A 45 -2.09 15.24 10.77
N SER A 46 -2.96 14.64 9.96
CA SER A 46 -4.38 15.02 9.90
C SER A 46 -5.20 14.50 11.07
N LEU A 47 -4.75 13.44 11.78
CA LEU A 47 -5.53 12.79 12.84
C LEU A 47 -5.99 13.73 13.96
N PRO A 48 -5.17 14.62 14.53
CA PRO A 48 -5.63 15.56 15.56
C PRO A 48 -6.81 16.42 15.07
N LEU A 49 -6.72 16.97 13.86
CA LEU A 49 -7.79 17.75 13.26
C LEU A 49 -9.03 16.90 13.00
N LEU A 50 -8.86 15.70 12.43
CA LEU A 50 -9.97 14.78 12.17
C LEU A 50 -10.69 14.37 13.47
N CYS A 51 -9.97 14.17 14.58
CA CYS A 51 -10.56 13.87 15.87
C CYS A 51 -11.48 15.00 16.36
N PHE A 52 -11.04 16.26 16.27
CA PHE A 52 -11.86 17.41 16.65
C PHE A 52 -13.09 17.60 15.76
N VAL A 53 -12.92 17.48 14.44
CA VAL A 53 -14.04 17.65 13.49
C VAL A 53 -15.04 16.50 13.62
N ARG A 54 -14.55 15.26 13.70
CA ARG A 54 -15.39 14.05 13.84
C ARG A 54 -16.32 14.13 15.06
N GLN A 55 -15.87 14.69 16.18
CA GLN A 55 -16.71 14.83 17.37
C GLN A 55 -17.99 15.66 17.11
N LYS A 56 -17.90 16.63 16.19
CA LYS A 56 -19.04 17.50 15.84
C LYS A 56 -19.88 16.97 14.69
N THR A 57 -19.24 16.38 13.68
CA THR A 57 -19.91 16.00 12.42
C THR A 57 -20.29 14.52 12.33
N GLY A 58 -19.64 13.65 13.11
CA GLY A 58 -19.73 12.20 12.94
C GLY A 58 -18.83 11.67 11.81
N LEU A 59 -18.52 10.38 11.85
CA LEU A 59 -17.58 9.76 10.92
C LEU A 59 -18.14 9.64 9.48
N LEU A 60 -19.42 9.27 9.34
CA LEU A 60 -20.05 9.06 8.03
C LEU A 60 -20.16 10.36 7.22
N PRO A 61 -20.73 11.46 7.75
CA PRO A 61 -20.79 12.73 7.01
C PRO A 61 -19.40 13.25 6.67
N LEU A 62 -18.44 13.13 7.60
CA LEU A 62 -17.05 13.54 7.36
C LEU A 62 -16.41 12.77 6.20
N ALA A 63 -16.54 11.44 6.17
CA ALA A 63 -15.99 10.62 5.10
C ALA A 63 -16.63 10.95 3.75
N ILE A 64 -17.96 11.12 3.70
CA ILE A 64 -18.68 11.52 2.48
C ILE A 64 -18.21 12.90 2.01
N SER A 65 -18.06 13.88 2.91
CA SER A 65 -17.56 15.21 2.58
C SER A 65 -16.15 15.17 2.01
N VAL A 66 -15.24 14.37 2.59
CA VAL A 66 -13.87 14.23 2.06
C VAL A 66 -13.88 13.59 0.68
N ILE A 67 -14.69 12.54 0.45
CA ILE A 67 -14.83 11.93 -0.88
C ILE A 67 -15.40 12.94 -1.88
N PHE A 68 -16.44 13.68 -1.50
CA PHE A 68 -17.05 14.70 -2.35
C PHE A 68 -16.03 15.77 -2.76
N ILE A 69 -15.30 16.33 -1.79
CA ILE A 69 -14.25 17.33 -2.05
C ILE A 69 -13.16 16.74 -2.93
N ALA A 70 -12.70 15.51 -2.65
CA ALA A 70 -11.67 14.87 -3.45
C ALA A 70 -12.09 14.66 -4.91
N VAL A 71 -13.33 14.22 -5.15
CA VAL A 71 -13.87 13.91 -6.47
C VAL A 71 -14.22 15.17 -7.27
N TYR A 72 -14.95 16.12 -6.69
CA TYR A 72 -15.48 17.26 -7.43
C TYR A 72 -14.57 18.49 -7.40
N CYS A 73 -13.81 18.68 -6.32
CA CYS A 73 -12.93 19.84 -6.16
C CYS A 73 -11.47 19.48 -6.43
N GLY A 74 -10.96 18.41 -5.84
CA GLY A 74 -9.54 18.08 -5.93
C GLY A 74 -9.15 17.46 -7.28
N ALA A 75 -10.00 16.60 -7.83
CA ALA A 75 -9.65 15.81 -9.02
C ALA A 75 -9.52 16.67 -10.30
N THR A 76 -10.11 17.87 -10.31
CA THR A 76 -9.93 18.85 -11.39
C THR A 76 -8.49 19.38 -11.45
N PHE A 77 -7.79 19.44 -10.31
CA PHE A 77 -6.39 19.85 -10.22
C PHE A 77 -5.43 18.67 -10.31
N ASN A 78 -5.70 17.59 -9.58
CA ASN A 78 -4.84 16.43 -9.56
C ASN A 78 -5.60 15.14 -9.23
N GLN A 79 -5.91 14.38 -10.27
CA GLN A 79 -6.60 13.09 -10.23
C GLN A 79 -5.97 12.10 -9.24
N GLN A 80 -4.64 11.93 -9.29
CA GLN A 80 -3.93 10.93 -8.49
C GLN A 80 -3.91 11.29 -7.01
N LYS A 81 -3.59 12.54 -6.68
CA LYS A 81 -3.59 13.03 -5.28
C LYS A 81 -4.98 12.90 -4.67
N SER A 82 -6.01 13.31 -5.40
CA SER A 82 -7.39 13.17 -4.97
C SER A 82 -7.80 11.72 -4.77
N TYR A 83 -7.37 10.82 -5.65
CA TYR A 83 -7.64 9.40 -5.52
C TYR A 83 -7.09 8.86 -4.18
N PHE A 84 -5.84 9.18 -3.83
CA PHE A 84 -5.24 8.74 -2.57
C PHE A 84 -5.94 9.31 -1.34
N ILE A 85 -6.30 10.59 -1.34
CA ILE A 85 -7.06 11.22 -0.25
C ILE A 85 -8.42 10.52 -0.09
N ALA A 86 -9.11 10.27 -1.20
CA ALA A 86 -10.41 9.60 -1.17
C ALA A 86 -10.31 8.15 -0.66
N CYS A 87 -9.22 7.42 -0.95
CA CYS A 87 -9.00 6.07 -0.42
C CYS A 87 -9.00 6.02 1.12
N PHE A 88 -8.42 7.02 1.81
CA PHE A 88 -8.47 7.08 3.28
C PHE A 88 -9.91 7.24 3.80
N ALA A 89 -10.69 8.10 3.14
CA ALA A 89 -12.10 8.30 3.50
C ALA A 89 -12.97 7.07 3.19
N VAL A 90 -12.69 6.35 2.10
CA VAL A 90 -13.29 5.05 1.80
C VAL A 90 -12.97 4.03 2.90
N GLY A 91 -11.75 4.03 3.45
CA GLY A 91 -11.39 3.21 4.60
C GLY A 91 -12.27 3.51 5.83
N ALA A 92 -12.55 4.79 6.09
CA ALA A 92 -13.49 5.18 7.15
C ALA A 92 -14.92 4.69 6.88
N LEU A 93 -15.40 4.76 5.62
CA LEU A 93 -16.70 4.19 5.26
C LEU A 93 -16.76 2.67 5.45
N ALA A 94 -15.70 1.96 5.06
CA ALA A 94 -15.62 0.51 5.19
C ALA A 94 -15.71 0.02 6.64
N ARG A 95 -15.41 0.88 7.64
CA ARG A 95 -15.63 0.60 9.06
C ARG A 95 -17.11 0.67 9.45
N ILE A 96 -17.89 1.55 8.82
CA ILE A 96 -19.30 1.86 9.16
C ILE A 96 -20.26 0.92 8.44
N VAL A 97 -20.01 0.63 7.16
CA VAL A 97 -20.93 -0.16 6.33
C VAL A 97 -21.27 -1.54 6.94
N PRO A 98 -20.33 -2.30 7.52
CA PRO A 98 -20.66 -3.58 8.15
C PRO A 98 -21.54 -3.48 9.40
N GLU A 99 -21.67 -2.30 10.03
CA GLU A 99 -22.57 -2.09 11.17
C GLU A 99 -24.03 -1.97 10.72
N THR A 100 -24.27 -1.56 9.48
CA THR A 100 -25.62 -1.28 8.95
C THR A 100 -26.06 -2.30 7.90
N ILE A 101 -25.12 -2.85 7.14
CA ILE A 101 -25.38 -3.77 6.04
C ILE A 101 -24.67 -5.09 6.33
N GLN A 102 -25.42 -6.19 6.20
CA GLN A 102 -24.87 -7.54 6.22
C GLN A 102 -25.19 -8.22 4.90
N LEU A 103 -24.19 -8.85 4.30
CA LEU A 103 -24.34 -9.61 3.07
C LEU A 103 -23.93 -11.06 3.30
N PRO A 104 -24.57 -12.03 2.62
CA PRO A 104 -24.12 -13.40 2.63
C PRO A 104 -22.68 -13.49 2.12
N LYS A 105 -21.81 -14.18 2.86
CA LYS A 105 -20.40 -14.31 2.52
C LYS A 105 -20.15 -14.78 1.08
N LYS A 106 -20.94 -15.74 0.59
CA LYS A 106 -20.84 -16.25 -0.79
C LYS A 106 -21.07 -15.14 -1.84
N LEU A 107 -21.98 -14.20 -1.57
CA LEU A 107 -22.23 -13.06 -2.44
C LEU A 107 -21.03 -12.11 -2.45
N CYS A 108 -20.46 -11.83 -1.27
CA CYS A 108 -19.24 -11.02 -1.16
C CYS A 108 -18.08 -11.65 -1.93
N ASP A 109 -17.83 -12.95 -1.74
CA ASP A 109 -16.73 -13.66 -2.42
C ASP A 109 -16.87 -13.64 -3.94
N SER A 110 -18.06 -13.96 -4.46
CA SER A 110 -18.34 -13.91 -5.89
C SER A 110 -18.21 -12.49 -6.46
N ALA A 111 -18.72 -11.48 -5.75
CA ALA A 111 -18.61 -10.09 -6.16
C ALA A 111 -17.16 -9.60 -6.15
N ILE A 112 -16.36 -9.98 -5.15
CA ILE A 112 -14.92 -9.67 -5.09
C ILE A 112 -14.21 -10.24 -6.31
N VAL A 113 -14.42 -11.53 -6.64
CA VAL A 113 -13.79 -12.16 -7.80
C VAL A 113 -14.19 -11.44 -9.09
N LEU A 114 -15.48 -11.14 -9.27
CA LEU A 114 -15.96 -10.40 -10.43
C LEU A 114 -15.32 -9.00 -10.54
N LEU A 115 -15.23 -8.27 -9.43
CA LEU A 115 -14.61 -6.95 -9.39
C LEU A 115 -13.12 -7.01 -9.69
N LEU A 116 -12.40 -8.02 -9.21
CA LEU A 116 -10.97 -8.20 -9.53
C LEU A 116 -10.76 -8.44 -11.03
N VAL A 117 -11.60 -9.25 -11.66
CA VAL A 117 -11.58 -9.45 -13.12
C VAL A 117 -11.88 -8.12 -13.83
N LEU A 118 -12.89 -7.38 -13.38
CA LEU A 118 -13.26 -6.09 -13.97
C LEU A 118 -12.15 -5.04 -13.85
N ILE A 119 -11.50 -4.96 -12.67
CA ILE A 119 -10.34 -4.11 -12.43
C ILE A 119 -9.23 -4.47 -13.41
N PHE A 120 -8.92 -5.75 -13.54
CA PHE A 120 -7.86 -6.22 -14.44
C PHE A 120 -8.14 -5.89 -15.92
N CYS A 121 -9.40 -5.97 -16.36
CA CYS A 121 -9.78 -5.70 -17.73
C CYS A 121 -9.81 -4.21 -18.10
N ILE A 122 -10.22 -3.33 -17.17
CA ILE A 122 -10.50 -1.92 -17.48
C ILE A 122 -9.37 -0.99 -17.05
N THR A 123 -8.65 -1.31 -15.97
CA THR A 123 -7.64 -0.39 -15.43
C THR A 123 -6.34 -0.46 -16.21
N THR A 124 -5.73 0.71 -16.46
CA THR A 124 -4.47 0.84 -17.20
C THR A 124 -3.25 0.99 -16.28
N GLY A 125 -3.41 0.64 -15.00
CA GLY A 125 -2.38 0.82 -13.97
C GLY A 125 -2.19 2.27 -13.49
N ARG A 126 -3.03 3.21 -13.94
CA ARG A 126 -3.01 4.62 -13.50
C ARG A 126 -4.04 4.89 -12.40
N TYR A 127 -3.65 5.67 -11.40
CA TYR A 127 -4.52 6.10 -10.30
C TYR A 127 -5.43 7.26 -10.72
N HIS A 128 -6.58 6.93 -11.30
CA HIS A 128 -7.60 7.89 -11.69
C HIS A 128 -8.79 7.86 -10.74
N ILE A 129 -9.37 9.04 -10.47
CA ILE A 129 -10.50 9.15 -9.53
C ILE A 129 -11.72 8.34 -9.98
N HIS A 130 -11.90 8.17 -11.29
CA HIS A 130 -13.02 7.41 -11.86
C HIS A 130 -13.00 5.92 -11.49
N PHE A 131 -11.85 5.37 -11.12
CA PHE A 131 -11.74 3.99 -10.63
C PHE A 131 -12.01 3.85 -9.13
N LEU A 132 -12.13 4.97 -8.39
CA LEU A 132 -12.40 4.95 -6.95
C LEU A 132 -13.60 4.08 -6.56
N PRO A 133 -14.77 4.13 -7.23
CA PRO A 133 -15.91 3.30 -6.84
C PRO A 133 -15.61 1.80 -6.90
N LEU A 134 -14.81 1.38 -7.88
CA LEU A 134 -14.48 -0.01 -8.12
C LEU A 134 -13.60 -0.57 -7.00
N PHE A 135 -12.54 0.16 -6.64
CA PHE A 135 -11.65 -0.20 -5.52
C PHE A 135 -12.34 -0.02 -4.16
N ALA A 136 -13.21 0.99 -4.02
CA ALA A 136 -14.00 1.18 -2.81
C ALA A 136 -14.95 0.02 -2.55
N LEU A 137 -15.68 -0.41 -3.58
CA LEU A 137 -16.59 -1.56 -3.48
C LEU A 137 -15.81 -2.84 -3.16
N LEU A 138 -14.69 -3.09 -3.83
CA LEU A 138 -13.81 -4.21 -3.54
C LEU A 138 -13.42 -4.24 -2.06
N PHE A 139 -12.95 -3.09 -1.53
CA PHE A 139 -12.51 -3.00 -0.14
C PHE A 139 -13.67 -3.15 0.86
N ILE A 140 -14.84 -2.56 0.58
CA ILE A 140 -16.03 -2.69 1.42
C ILE A 140 -16.52 -4.14 1.47
N LEU A 141 -16.52 -4.88 0.35
CA LEU A 141 -16.92 -6.29 0.33
C LEU A 141 -15.98 -7.18 1.16
N ILE A 142 -14.68 -6.87 1.16
CA ILE A 142 -13.71 -7.53 2.05
C ILE A 142 -14.03 -7.19 3.51
N ALA A 143 -14.29 -5.91 3.83
CA ALA A 143 -14.65 -5.47 5.17
C ALA A 143 -15.98 -6.09 5.67
N LEU A 144 -16.92 -6.38 4.78
CA LEU A 144 -18.17 -7.11 5.06
C LEU A 144 -17.96 -8.60 5.37
N GLY A 145 -16.72 -9.11 5.27
CA GLY A 145 -16.36 -10.48 5.62
C GLY A 145 -16.02 -11.38 4.43
N GLY A 146 -15.98 -10.83 3.22
CA GLY A 146 -15.49 -11.53 2.03
C GLY A 146 -14.03 -11.96 2.20
N ASN A 147 -13.73 -13.22 1.87
CA ASN A 147 -12.39 -13.79 2.00
C ASN A 147 -11.95 -14.63 0.78
N ILE A 148 -12.61 -14.45 -0.36
CA ILE A 148 -12.35 -15.13 -1.64
C ILE A 148 -12.34 -16.65 -1.45
N PHE A 149 -13.47 -17.20 -1.00
CA PHE A 149 -13.63 -18.64 -0.78
C PHE A 149 -12.50 -19.24 0.07
N TRP A 150 -12.20 -18.60 1.21
CA TRP A 150 -11.14 -18.98 2.16
C TRP A 150 -9.70 -18.64 1.77
N LEU A 151 -9.42 -18.22 0.52
CA LEU A 151 -8.06 -17.92 0.06
C LEU A 151 -7.33 -16.91 0.97
N LEU A 152 -8.01 -15.82 1.36
CA LEU A 152 -7.43 -14.77 2.22
C LEU A 152 -7.21 -15.22 3.67
N ARG A 153 -7.73 -16.39 4.08
CA ARG A 153 -7.53 -16.95 5.43
C ARG A 153 -6.49 -18.06 5.47
N LEU A 154 -5.94 -18.47 4.33
CA LEU A 154 -4.86 -19.45 4.31
C LEU A 154 -3.65 -18.90 5.08
N LYS A 155 -3.05 -19.75 5.92
CA LYS A 155 -1.87 -19.39 6.75
C LYS A 155 -0.74 -18.78 5.92
N ALA A 156 -0.55 -19.24 4.69
CA ALA A 156 0.46 -18.70 3.78
C ALA A 156 0.18 -17.23 3.41
N PHE A 157 -1.06 -16.91 3.00
CA PHE A 157 -1.47 -15.54 2.66
C PHE A 157 -1.46 -14.62 3.89
N VAL A 158 -1.88 -15.11 5.06
CA VAL A 158 -1.80 -14.34 6.31
C VAL A 158 -0.34 -14.01 6.63
N ARG A 159 0.58 -14.98 6.55
CA ARG A 159 2.02 -14.75 6.78
C ARG A 159 2.65 -13.80 5.76
N LEU A 160 2.22 -13.87 4.50
CA LEU A 160 2.65 -12.92 3.46
C LEU A 160 2.14 -11.50 3.76
N GLY A 161 0.90 -11.38 4.26
CA GLY A 161 0.34 -10.13 4.74
C GLY A 161 1.12 -9.57 5.93
N ASP A 162 1.46 -10.41 6.90
CA ASP A 162 2.28 -10.03 8.06
C ASP A 162 3.65 -9.46 7.62
N ALA A 163 4.31 -10.10 6.65
CA ALA A 163 5.60 -9.66 6.12
C ALA A 163 5.52 -8.60 4.99
N SER A 164 4.32 -8.07 4.72
CA SER A 164 4.07 -7.21 3.55
C SER A 164 4.91 -5.93 3.56
N TYR A 165 5.21 -5.36 4.73
CA TYR A 165 6.06 -4.18 4.85
C TYR A 165 7.52 -4.45 4.43
N SER A 166 8.13 -5.53 4.93
CA SER A 166 9.44 -6.00 4.45
C SER A 166 9.45 -6.23 2.93
N ILE A 167 8.43 -6.92 2.41
CA ILE A 167 8.31 -7.19 0.96
C ILE A 167 8.24 -5.88 0.19
N TYR A 168 7.43 -4.94 0.66
CA TYR A 168 7.27 -3.62 0.07
C TYR A 168 8.60 -2.85 -0.01
N LEU A 169 9.41 -2.88 1.05
CA LEU A 169 10.68 -2.16 1.10
C LEU A 169 11.83 -2.84 0.36
N LEU A 170 11.82 -4.17 0.23
CA LEU A 170 12.99 -4.93 -0.24
C LEU A 170 12.86 -5.45 -1.67
N HIS A 171 11.65 -5.61 -2.21
CA HIS A 171 11.48 -6.21 -3.54
C HIS A 171 12.20 -5.43 -4.65
N GLY A 172 12.12 -4.09 -4.61
CA GLY A 172 12.76 -3.22 -5.59
C GLY A 172 14.28 -3.35 -5.57
N ILE A 173 14.86 -3.38 -4.36
CA ILE A 173 16.30 -3.57 -4.15
C ILE A 173 16.75 -4.93 -4.68
N GLY A 174 16.00 -5.99 -4.41
CA GLY A 174 16.33 -7.32 -4.89
C GLY A 174 16.34 -7.42 -6.42
N TRP A 175 15.34 -6.83 -7.08
CA TRP A 175 15.34 -6.74 -8.55
C TRP A 175 16.43 -5.83 -9.11
N PHE A 176 16.75 -4.73 -8.42
CA PHE A 176 17.86 -3.88 -8.79
C PHE A 176 19.19 -4.65 -8.74
N CYS A 177 19.45 -5.40 -7.66
CA CYS A 177 20.64 -6.24 -7.54
C CYS A 177 20.73 -7.30 -8.64
N LEU A 178 19.63 -7.99 -8.95
CA LEU A 178 19.57 -8.94 -10.06
C LEU A 178 19.93 -8.28 -11.39
N ASN A 179 19.27 -7.17 -11.73
CA ASN A 179 19.50 -6.47 -12.99
C ASN A 179 20.90 -5.88 -13.07
N LYS A 180 21.44 -5.39 -11.95
CA LYS A 180 22.82 -4.91 -11.88
C LYS A 180 23.81 -6.05 -12.12
N TYR A 181 23.56 -7.24 -11.56
CA TYR A 181 24.39 -8.42 -11.79
C TYR A 181 24.38 -8.84 -13.28
N ILE A 182 23.19 -8.94 -13.88
CA ILE A 182 23.03 -9.21 -15.32
C ILE A 182 23.82 -8.21 -16.16
N ALA A 183 23.69 -6.91 -15.85
CA ALA A 183 24.36 -5.84 -16.59
C ALA A 183 25.89 -5.87 -16.42
N VAL A 184 26.41 -6.10 -15.22
CA VAL A 184 27.87 -6.14 -14.97
C VAL A 184 28.54 -7.34 -15.67
N HIS A 185 27.83 -8.48 -15.74
CA HIS A 185 28.33 -9.68 -16.39
C HIS A 185 27.93 -9.80 -17.87
N ASN A 186 27.27 -8.78 -18.44
CA ASN A 186 26.79 -8.75 -19.83
C ASN A 186 25.98 -10.01 -20.22
N LEU A 187 25.16 -10.52 -19.29
CA LEU A 187 24.35 -11.72 -19.53
C LEU A 187 23.19 -11.38 -20.47
N VAL A 188 23.10 -12.11 -21.59
CA VAL A 188 21.98 -11.97 -22.53
C VAL A 188 20.95 -13.06 -22.21
N LEU A 189 19.87 -12.66 -21.53
CA LEU A 189 18.78 -13.55 -21.18
C LEU A 189 17.60 -13.35 -22.13
N ASN A 190 17.03 -14.44 -22.64
CA ASN A 190 15.74 -14.38 -23.31
C ASN A 190 14.61 -14.12 -22.30
N ARG A 191 13.40 -13.81 -22.80
CA ARG A 191 12.24 -13.49 -21.94
C ARG A 191 11.97 -14.57 -20.90
N THR A 192 11.99 -15.84 -21.30
CA THR A 192 11.69 -16.97 -20.41
C THR A 192 12.74 -17.13 -19.32
N GLN A 193 14.03 -17.01 -19.68
CA GLN A 193 15.15 -17.07 -18.74
C GLN A 193 15.09 -15.92 -17.74
N TYR A 194 14.86 -14.69 -18.22
CA TYR A 194 14.71 -13.52 -17.34
C TYR A 194 13.54 -13.71 -16.39
N THR A 195 12.38 -14.15 -16.87
CA THR A 195 11.22 -14.42 -16.02
C THR A 195 11.51 -15.49 -14.97
N LEU A 196 12.12 -16.62 -15.35
CA LEU A 196 12.49 -17.68 -14.40
C LEU A 196 13.42 -17.18 -13.30
N VAL A 197 14.50 -16.47 -13.68
CA VAL A 197 15.48 -15.95 -12.72
C VAL A 197 14.85 -14.88 -11.83
N SER A 198 14.05 -13.98 -12.39
CA SER A 198 13.32 -12.96 -11.64
C SER A 198 12.34 -13.56 -10.63
N THR A 199 11.61 -14.63 -11.03
CA THR A 199 10.73 -15.38 -10.14
C THR A 199 11.51 -16.09 -9.03
N ALA A 200 12.66 -16.71 -9.35
CA ALA A 200 13.52 -17.33 -8.34
C ALA A 200 14.04 -16.30 -7.32
N VAL A 201 14.47 -15.12 -7.78
CA VAL A 201 14.87 -14.00 -6.92
C VAL A 201 13.70 -13.55 -6.04
N MET A 202 12.48 -13.45 -6.57
CA MET A 202 11.30 -13.12 -5.77
C MET A 202 11.09 -14.13 -4.63
N PHE A 203 11.19 -15.44 -4.89
CA PHE A 203 11.05 -16.45 -3.84
C PHE A 203 12.13 -16.32 -2.75
N VAL A 204 13.38 -16.09 -3.14
CA VAL A 204 14.48 -15.83 -2.19
C VAL A 204 14.18 -14.57 -1.36
N LEU A 205 13.70 -13.50 -2.00
CA LEU A 205 13.31 -12.27 -1.30
C LEU A 205 12.16 -12.49 -0.33
N LEU A 206 11.15 -13.30 -0.68
CA LEU A 206 10.05 -13.63 0.24
C LEU A 206 10.56 -14.35 1.50
N VAL A 207 11.54 -15.25 1.35
CA VAL A 207 12.19 -15.90 2.50
C VAL A 207 12.93 -14.85 3.35
N ILE A 208 13.75 -14.00 2.74
CA ILE A 208 14.48 -12.93 3.43
C ILE A 208 13.50 -12.01 4.17
N CYS A 209 12.44 -11.54 3.51
CA CYS A 209 11.43 -10.66 4.10
C CYS A 209 10.71 -11.33 5.27
N THR A 210 10.40 -12.62 5.17
CA THR A 210 9.79 -13.36 6.28
C THR A 210 10.73 -13.48 7.48
N LEU A 211 12.03 -13.68 7.23
CA LEU A 211 13.05 -13.70 8.28
C LEU A 211 13.20 -12.32 8.92
N THR A 212 13.31 -11.26 8.12
CA THR A 212 13.36 -9.87 8.58
C THR A 212 12.13 -9.53 9.43
N TYR A 213 10.93 -9.89 8.97
CA TYR A 213 9.71 -9.72 9.75
C TYR A 213 9.79 -10.43 11.11
N ARG A 214 10.21 -11.70 11.11
CA ARG A 214 10.25 -12.52 12.33
C ARG A 214 11.29 -12.03 13.35
N TYR A 215 12.47 -11.64 12.88
CA TYR A 215 13.63 -11.35 13.75
C TYR A 215 13.86 -9.86 13.99
N ILE A 216 13.29 -8.97 13.17
CA ILE A 216 13.43 -7.53 13.32
C ILE A 216 12.05 -6.91 13.60
N GLU A 217 11.12 -6.94 12.65
CA GLU A 217 9.87 -6.19 12.81
C GLU A 217 9.06 -6.64 14.04
N LYS A 218 8.87 -7.95 14.21
CA LYS A 218 8.05 -8.51 15.30
C LYS A 218 8.63 -8.20 16.69
N PRO A 219 9.94 -8.36 16.97
CA PRO A 219 10.55 -7.91 18.22
C PRO A 219 10.40 -6.41 18.48
N PHE A 220 10.63 -5.55 17.47
CA PHE A 220 10.53 -4.10 17.65
C PHE A 220 9.08 -3.65 17.87
N MET A 221 8.10 -4.26 17.19
CA MET A 221 6.67 -4.05 17.48
C MET A 221 6.31 -4.46 18.91
N ALA A 222 6.85 -5.60 19.38
CA ALA A 222 6.63 -6.05 20.75
C ALA A 222 7.25 -5.09 21.78
N LEU A 223 8.44 -4.55 21.49
CA LEU A 223 9.09 -3.54 22.32
C LEU A 223 8.28 -2.25 22.41
N GLY A 224 7.75 -1.77 21.27
CA GLY A 224 6.87 -0.59 21.22
C GLY A 224 5.61 -0.77 22.08
N ARG A 225 4.92 -1.91 21.94
CA ARG A 225 3.73 -2.23 22.75
C ARG A 225 4.00 -2.33 24.25
N ARG A 226 5.22 -2.74 24.65
CA ARG A 226 5.60 -2.79 26.08
C ARG A 226 5.85 -1.39 26.65
N LYS A 227 6.44 -0.48 25.88
CA LYS A 227 6.79 0.88 26.34
C LYS A 227 5.62 1.85 26.32
N SER A 228 4.62 1.61 25.48
CA SER A 228 3.43 2.46 25.36
C SER A 228 2.17 1.61 25.56
N PRO A 229 1.79 1.34 26.82
CA PRO A 229 0.67 0.43 27.13
C PRO A 229 -0.69 0.90 26.61
N TRP A 230 -0.83 2.20 26.30
CA TRP A 230 -2.00 2.78 25.63
C TRP A 230 -2.11 2.45 24.13
N LEU A 231 -1.09 1.85 23.50
CA LEU A 231 -1.13 1.32 22.12
C LEU A 231 -1.66 -0.12 22.04
N LYS A 232 -2.40 -0.60 23.04
CA LYS A 232 -2.94 -1.95 23.09
C LYS A 232 -4.38 -2.00 22.58
N GLU A 233 -4.62 -1.74 21.30
CA GLU A 233 -5.82 -2.18 20.55
C GLU A 233 -5.46 -2.42 19.08
#